data_AF-A0A965QAK6-F1
#
_entry.id   AF-A0A965QAK6-F1
#
_cell.length_a   1.000
_cell.length_b   1.000
_cell.length_c   1.000
_cell.angle_alpha   90.00
_cell.angle_beta   90.00
_cell.angle_gamma   90.00
#
_symmetry.space_group_name_H-M   'P 1'
#
loop_
_entity.id
_entity.type
_entity.pdbx_description
1 polymer ?
#
loop_
_entity_poly.entity_id
_entity_poly.type
_entity_poly.pdbx_seq_one_letter_code
_entity_poly.pdbx_strand_id
1 'polypeptide(L)'
;MWLKPLTHIDGPELAAWTLVGGTIPIVLIAAPSVMQANFHAIVPLTWAALAYSGLLSLGVAYLFWYRGVRVIGPTRTAMFTNLQPIVAVLVSWPLLGERPTLWQGAGALAVMAGLWLTRQISTAEPAHGE
;
A
#
# COMPACT_ATOMS: atom_id res chain seq x y z
N MET A 1 -20.88 18.53 -7.64
CA MET A 1 -20.70 19.72 -6.77
C MET A 1 -20.77 19.33 -5.29
N TRP A 2 -19.95 18.36 -4.82
CA TRP A 2 -19.98 17.85 -3.43
C TRP A 2 -18.57 17.66 -2.81
N LEU A 3 -17.52 18.05 -3.52
CA LEU A 3 -16.11 17.90 -3.09
C LEU A 3 -15.48 19.19 -2.56
N LYS A 4 -16.22 20.31 -2.56
CA LYS A 4 -15.70 21.61 -2.11
C LYS A 4 -15.13 21.64 -0.67
N PRO A 5 -15.62 20.85 0.32
CA PRO A 5 -15.08 20.94 1.69
C PRO A 5 -13.67 20.36 1.87
N LEU A 6 -13.19 19.52 0.95
CA LEU A 6 -11.90 18.81 1.10
C LEU A 6 -10.70 19.59 0.54
N THR A 7 -10.93 20.79 0.02
CA THR A 7 -9.87 21.62 -0.58
C THR A 7 -8.91 22.25 0.43
N HIS A 8 -9.22 22.15 1.73
CA HIS A 8 -8.39 22.72 2.81
C HIS A 8 -7.57 21.68 3.58
N ILE A 9 -7.80 20.39 3.33
CA ILE A 9 -7.08 19.31 4.02
C ILE A 9 -5.85 18.97 3.19
N ASP A 10 -4.67 19.13 3.78
CA ASP A 10 -3.43 18.74 3.14
C ASP A 10 -3.42 17.23 2.87
N GLY A 11 -2.93 16.80 1.71
CA GLY A 11 -2.80 15.37 1.36
C GLY A 11 -2.30 14.45 2.50
N PRO A 12 -1.21 14.79 3.22
CA PRO A 12 -0.75 14.01 4.37
C PRO A 12 -1.71 13.97 5.56
N GLU A 13 -2.49 15.03 5.79
CA GLU A 13 -3.50 15.09 6.86
C GLU A 13 -4.65 14.13 6.56
N LEU A 14 -5.11 14.07 5.30
CA LEU A 14 -6.12 13.10 4.88
C LEU A 14 -5.60 11.66 5.04
N ALA A 15 -4.34 11.40 4.71
CA ALA A 15 -3.69 10.12 4.97
C ALA A 15 -3.76 9.75 6.45
N ALA A 16 -3.36 10.69 7.33
CA ALA A 16 -3.35 10.48 8.76
C ALA A 16 -4.76 10.10 9.27
N TRP A 17 -5.81 10.78 8.80
CA TRP A 17 -7.18 10.43 9.14
C TRP A 17 -7.60 9.03 8.67
N THR A 18 -7.23 8.63 7.45
CA THR A 18 -7.51 7.27 6.97
C THR A 18 -6.74 6.20 7.73
N LEU A 19 -5.49 6.48 8.12
CA LEU A 19 -4.64 5.58 8.92
C LEU A 19 -5.18 5.41 10.33
N VAL A 20 -5.55 6.51 11.00
CA VAL A 20 -6.17 6.49 12.33
C VAL A 20 -7.51 5.76 12.27
N GLY A 21 -8.34 6.10 11.28
CA GLY A 21 -9.63 5.44 11.05
C GLY A 21 -9.49 3.94 10.81
N GLY A 22 -8.51 3.50 10.02
CA GLY A 22 -8.22 2.09 9.75
C GLY A 22 -7.59 1.35 10.93
N THR A 23 -6.89 2.06 11.81
CA THR A 23 -6.28 1.48 13.02
C THR A 23 -7.34 1.02 14.02
N ILE A 24 -8.45 1.75 14.15
CA ILE A 24 -9.53 1.44 15.10
C ILE A 24 -10.08 0.01 14.92
N PRO A 25 -10.57 -0.41 13.74
CA PRO A 25 -11.08 -1.77 13.55
C PRO A 25 -9.99 -2.83 13.71
N ILE A 26 -8.74 -2.53 13.29
CA ILE A 26 -7.61 -3.45 13.47
C ILE A 26 -7.34 -3.69 14.96
N VAL A 27 -7.33 -2.64 15.78
CA VAL A 27 -7.11 -2.75 17.23
C VAL A 27 -8.25 -3.51 17.89
N LEU A 28 -9.52 -3.26 17.50
CA LEU A 28 -10.66 -3.99 18.04
C LEU A 28 -10.59 -5.49 17.75
N ILE A 29 -10.20 -5.86 16.52
CA ILE A 29 -10.04 -7.26 16.12
C ILE A 29 -8.83 -7.89 16.80
N ALA A 30 -7.73 -7.15 16.94
CA ALA A 30 -6.50 -7.64 17.56
C ALA A 30 -6.55 -7.66 19.09
N ALA A 31 -7.46 -6.91 19.74
CA ALA A 31 -7.52 -6.77 21.19
C ALA A 31 -7.53 -8.10 21.97
N PRO A 32 -8.32 -9.13 21.59
CA PRO A 32 -8.31 -10.41 22.29
C PRO A 32 -6.96 -11.13 22.21
N SER A 33 -6.26 -10.99 21.06
CA SER A 33 -4.95 -11.59 20.82
C SER A 33 -3.84 -10.84 21.57
N VAL A 34 -3.93 -9.50 21.63
CA VAL A 34 -2.97 -8.64 22.34
C VAL A 34 -3.09 -8.83 23.85
N MET A 35 -4.31 -9.01 24.39
CA MET A 35 -4.52 -9.27 25.82
C MET A 35 -3.93 -10.61 26.30
N GLN A 36 -3.81 -11.58 25.39
CA GLN A 36 -3.20 -12.89 25.66
C GLN A 36 -1.71 -12.93 25.31
N ALA A 37 -1.16 -11.85 24.74
CA ALA A 37 0.23 -11.81 24.30
C ALA A 37 1.18 -11.72 25.50
N ASN A 38 2.19 -12.58 25.52
CA ASN A 38 3.27 -12.48 26.51
C ASN A 38 4.33 -11.49 26.01
N PHE A 39 4.21 -10.23 26.41
CA PHE A 39 5.13 -9.16 26.00
C PHE A 39 6.58 -9.39 26.44
N HIS A 40 6.82 -10.17 27.50
CA HIS A 40 8.17 -10.51 27.94
C HIS A 40 8.88 -11.51 27.03
N ALA A 41 8.12 -12.27 26.24
CA ALA A 41 8.67 -13.19 25.25
C ALA A 41 9.05 -12.48 23.93
N ILE A 42 8.68 -11.20 23.76
CA ILE A 42 8.96 -10.45 22.53
C ILE A 42 10.38 -9.90 22.58
N VAL A 43 11.22 -10.36 21.67
CA VAL A 43 12.60 -9.88 21.55
C VAL A 43 12.64 -8.41 21.07
N PRO A 44 13.61 -7.59 21.52
CA PRO A 44 13.73 -6.18 21.11
C PRO A 44 13.82 -5.99 19.59
N LEU A 45 14.37 -6.97 18.88
CA LEU A 45 14.44 -6.95 17.41
C LEU A 45 13.05 -6.92 16.76
N THR A 46 12.05 -7.56 17.36
CA THR A 46 10.66 -7.54 16.84
C THR A 46 10.08 -6.13 16.91
N TRP A 47 10.35 -5.39 17.98
CA TRP A 47 9.95 -3.99 18.09
C TRP A 47 10.66 -3.11 17.06
N ALA A 48 11.96 -3.33 16.84
CA ALA A 48 12.71 -2.62 15.81
C ALA A 48 12.18 -2.93 14.40
N ALA A 49 11.86 -4.19 14.10
CA ALA A 49 11.26 -4.59 12.83
C ALA A 49 9.86 -3.97 12.63
N LEU A 50 9.05 -3.91 13.69
CA LEU A 50 7.74 -3.25 13.66
C LEU A 50 7.88 -1.75 13.38
N ALA A 51 8.79 -1.07 14.06
CA ALA A 51 9.08 0.35 13.83
C ALA A 51 9.60 0.60 12.42
N TYR A 52 10.51 -0.24 11.91
CA TYR A 52 11.01 -0.18 10.55
C TYR A 52 9.89 -0.33 9.52
N SER A 53 9.01 -1.32 9.70
CA SER A 53 7.87 -1.54 8.81
C SER A 53 6.92 -0.33 8.79
N GLY A 54 6.54 0.19 9.96
CA GLY A 54 5.64 1.35 10.03
C GLY A 54 6.26 2.64 9.49
N LEU A 55 7.44 3.01 9.97
CA LEU A 55 8.06 4.30 9.65
C LEU A 55 8.65 4.33 8.25
N LEU A 56 9.41 3.31 7.89
CA LEU A 56 10.10 3.26 6.59
C LEU A 56 9.18 2.75 5.49
N SER A 57 8.54 1.59 5.67
CA SER A 57 7.70 1.03 4.61
C SER A 57 6.47 1.90 4.36
N LEU A 58 5.80 2.36 5.42
CA LEU A 58 4.56 3.12 5.29
C LEU A 58 4.80 4.63 5.23
N GLY A 59 5.49 5.19 6.22
CA GLY A 59 5.71 6.64 6.33
C GLY A 59 6.48 7.21 5.14
N VAL A 60 7.65 6.65 4.82
CA VAL A 60 8.48 7.15 3.70
C VAL A 60 7.81 6.89 2.35
N ALA A 61 7.12 5.76 2.17
CA ALA A 61 6.37 5.51 0.93
C ALA A 61 5.25 6.53 0.71
N TYR A 62 4.48 6.88 1.76
CA TYR A 62 3.48 7.93 1.65
C TYR A 62 4.08 9.30 1.34
N LEU A 63 5.23 9.64 1.92
CA LEU A 63 5.93 10.89 1.56
C LEU A 63 6.31 10.93 0.08
N PHE A 64 6.87 9.84 -0.46
CA PHE A 64 7.18 9.75 -1.88
C PHE A 64 5.92 9.77 -2.76
N TRP A 65 4.85 9.12 -2.32
CA TRP A 65 3.55 9.14 -2.98
C TRP A 65 3.02 10.57 -3.11
N TYR A 66 2.88 11.28 -1.99
CA TYR A 66 2.37 12.65 -1.99
C TYR A 66 3.27 13.61 -2.75
N ARG A 67 4.59 13.43 -2.69
CA ARG A 67 5.52 14.19 -3.55
C ARG A 67 5.32 13.87 -5.02
N GLY A 68 5.16 12.60 -5.40
CA GLY A 68 4.85 12.19 -6.77
C GLY A 68 3.57 12.84 -7.28
N VAL A 69 2.49 12.78 -6.49
CA VAL A 69 1.21 13.44 -6.81
C VAL A 69 1.40 14.93 -7.03
N ARG A 70 2.23 15.61 -6.22
CA ARG A 70 2.51 17.06 -6.37
C ARG A 70 3.38 17.39 -7.59
N VAL A 71 4.34 16.54 -7.96
CA VAL A 71 5.32 16.82 -9.03
C VAL A 71 4.81 16.41 -10.41
N ILE A 72 4.25 15.21 -10.54
CA ILE A 72 3.85 14.62 -11.83
C ILE A 72 2.34 14.44 -11.99
N GLY A 73 1.56 14.82 -10.97
CA GLY A 73 0.10 14.73 -10.96
C GLY A 73 -0.44 13.35 -10.52
N PRO A 74 -1.68 13.29 -10.05
CA PRO A 74 -2.29 12.07 -9.49
C PRO A 74 -2.44 10.93 -10.50
N THR A 75 -2.79 11.23 -11.76
CA THR A 75 -2.97 10.20 -12.80
C THR A 75 -1.68 9.44 -13.10
N ARG A 76 -0.56 10.15 -13.33
CA ARG A 76 0.73 9.51 -13.59
C ARG A 76 1.23 8.76 -12.36
N THR A 77 1.04 9.32 -11.17
CA THR A 77 1.41 8.67 -9.90
C THR A 77 0.63 7.37 -9.69
N ALA A 78 -0.66 7.34 -10.02
CA ALA A 78 -1.49 6.13 -10.01
C ALA A 78 -1.07 5.10 -11.06
N MET A 79 -0.52 5.50 -12.21
CA MET A 79 0.06 4.52 -13.14
C MET A 79 1.28 3.80 -12.54
N PHE A 80 2.07 4.46 -11.69
CA PHE A 80 3.20 3.83 -11.01
C PHE A 80 2.78 2.77 -9.99
N THR A 81 1.62 2.88 -9.32
CA THR A 81 1.16 1.81 -8.40
C THR A 81 0.80 0.53 -9.13
N ASN A 82 0.38 0.61 -10.39
CA ASN A 82 0.15 -0.57 -11.20
C ASN A 82 1.46 -1.34 -11.49
N LEU A 83 2.62 -0.68 -11.41
CA LEU A 83 3.93 -1.32 -11.54
C LEU A 83 4.42 -1.93 -10.23
N GLN A 84 3.98 -1.42 -9.08
CA GLN A 84 4.36 -1.90 -7.75
C GLN A 84 4.33 -3.43 -7.60
N PRO A 85 3.25 -4.15 -7.96
CA PRO A 85 3.21 -5.62 -7.86
C PRO A 85 4.24 -6.33 -8.74
N ILE A 86 4.55 -5.82 -9.94
CA ILE A 86 5.58 -6.40 -10.80
C ILE A 86 6.95 -6.24 -10.12
N VAL A 87 7.25 -5.03 -9.65
CA VAL A 87 8.50 -4.77 -8.91
C VAL A 87 8.57 -5.60 -7.63
N ALA A 88 7.46 -5.75 -6.90
CA ALA A 88 7.40 -6.55 -5.69
C ALA A 88 7.75 -8.02 -5.95
N VAL A 89 7.23 -8.64 -7.03
CA VAL A 89 7.56 -10.02 -7.41
C VAL A 89 9.03 -10.15 -7.84
N LEU A 90 9.52 -9.21 -8.64
CA LEU A 90 10.91 -9.22 -9.14
C LEU A 90 11.94 -9.06 -8.00
N VAL A 91 11.61 -8.26 -6.98
CA VAL A 91 12.50 -7.99 -5.84
C VAL A 91 12.33 -9.04 -4.75
N SER A 92 11.13 -9.57 -4.51
CA SER A 92 10.88 -10.53 -3.43
C SER A 92 11.60 -11.86 -3.63
N TRP A 93 11.64 -12.38 -4.87
CA TRP A 93 12.32 -13.64 -5.19
C TRP A 93 13.78 -13.65 -4.73
N PRO A 94 14.65 -12.71 -5.15
CA PRO A 94 16.06 -12.73 -4.76
C PRO A 94 16.31 -12.32 -3.31
N LEU A 95 15.47 -11.44 -2.72
CA LEU A 95 15.70 -10.95 -1.35
C LEU A 95 15.27 -11.95 -0.27
N LEU A 96 14.16 -12.67 -0.44
CA LEU A 96 13.67 -13.58 0.60
C LEU A 96 14.41 -14.93 0.60
N GLY A 97 15.04 -15.32 -0.52
CA GLY A 97 15.78 -16.59 -0.62
C GLY A 97 14.91 -17.85 -0.49
N GLU A 98 13.60 -17.71 -0.32
CA GLU A 98 12.65 -18.80 -0.26
C GLU A 98 12.39 -19.36 -1.66
N ARG A 99 12.36 -20.69 -1.80
CA ARG A 99 11.97 -21.33 -3.06
C ARG A 99 10.47 -21.06 -3.27
N PRO A 100 10.08 -20.29 -4.30
CA PRO A 100 8.68 -19.97 -4.49
C PRO A 100 7.87 -21.27 -4.64
N THR A 101 6.89 -21.46 -3.75
CA THR A 101 5.97 -22.59 -3.84
C THR A 101 5.06 -22.43 -5.07
N LEU A 102 4.52 -23.53 -5.59
CA LEU A 102 3.57 -23.49 -6.73
C LEU A 102 2.39 -22.53 -6.48
N TRP A 103 1.96 -22.41 -5.23
CA TRP A 103 0.91 -21.49 -4.81
C TRP A 103 1.32 -20.01 -4.87
N GLN A 104 2.57 -19.67 -4.52
CA GLN A 104 3.09 -18.32 -4.72
C GLN A 104 3.20 -17.97 -6.21
N GLY A 105 3.56 -18.95 -7.06
CA GLY A 105 3.53 -18.78 -8.52
C GLY A 105 2.13 -18.52 -9.06
N ALA A 106 1.13 -19.28 -8.61
CA ALA A 106 -0.27 -19.06 -8.97
C ALA A 106 -0.79 -17.68 -8.51
N GLY A 107 -0.42 -17.26 -7.29
CA GLY A 107 -0.74 -15.92 -6.77
C GLY A 107 -0.09 -14.80 -7.59
N ALA A 108 1.17 -14.95 -7.96
CA ALA A 108 1.87 -13.99 -8.82
C ALA A 108 1.21 -13.89 -10.21
N LEU A 109 0.84 -15.02 -10.82
CA LEU A 109 0.12 -15.04 -12.10
C LEU A 109 -1.25 -14.37 -11.99
N ALA A 110 -2.00 -14.61 -10.92
CA ALA A 110 -3.30 -13.97 -10.68
C ALA A 110 -3.17 -12.44 -10.56
N VAL A 111 -2.16 -11.96 -9.83
CA VAL A 111 -1.88 -10.52 -9.70
C VAL A 111 -1.50 -9.91 -11.06
N MET A 112 -0.63 -10.58 -11.83
CA MET A 112 -0.26 -10.12 -13.18
C MET A 112 -1.46 -10.10 -14.13
N ALA A 113 -2.35 -11.10 -14.08
CA ALA A 113 -3.56 -11.14 -14.89
C ALA A 113 -4.53 -10.01 -14.50
N GLY A 114 -4.72 -9.76 -13.21
CA GLY A 114 -5.53 -8.65 -12.70
C GLY A 114 -5.00 -7.30 -13.18
N LEU A 115 -3.69 -7.07 -13.09
CA LEU A 115 -3.05 -5.86 -13.61
C LEU A 115 -3.24 -5.67 -15.10
N TRP A 116 -3.09 -6.74 -15.88
CA TRP A 116 -3.26 -6.69 -17.33
C TRP A 116 -4.70 -6.30 -17.70
N LEU A 117 -5.69 -6.76 -16.94
CA LEU A 117 -7.08 -6.39 -17.11
C LEU A 117 -7.34 -4.92 -16.73
N THR A 118 -6.84 -4.46 -15.58
CA THR A 118 -7.00 -3.06 -15.13
C THR A 118 -6.36 -2.08 -16.11
N ARG A 119 -5.19 -2.42 -16.67
CA ARG A 119 -4.50 -1.57 -17.65
C ARG A 119 -5.32 -1.36 -18.94
N GLN A 120 -6.10 -2.36 -19.35
CA GLN A 120 -6.98 -2.26 -20.52
C GLN A 120 -8.24 -1.43 -20.24
N ILE A 121 -8.74 -1.48 -19.01
CA ILE A 121 -9.92 -0.69 -18.62
C ILE A 121 -9.57 0.80 -18.51
N SER A 122 -8.40 1.15 -17.96
CA SER A 122 -7.95 2.56 -17.91
C SER A 122 -7.56 3.15 -19.27
N THR A 123 -7.44 2.35 -20.33
CA THR A 123 -7.23 2.85 -21.71
C THR A 123 -8.54 3.10 -22.46
N ALA A 124 -9.69 2.76 -21.87
CA ALA A 124 -11.01 2.95 -22.44
C ALA A 124 -11.70 4.24 -21.96
N GLU A 125 -10.97 5.35 -21.81
CA GLU A 125 -11.60 6.66 -21.64
C GLU A 125 -11.94 7.21 -23.04
N PRO A 126 -13.23 7.32 -23.42
CA PRO A 126 -13.60 7.88 -24.70
C PRO A 126 -13.21 9.37 -24.67
N ALA A 127 -12.36 9.76 -25.62
CA ALA A 127 -12.09 11.14 -25.95
C ALA A 127 -13.44 11.87 -26.07
N HIS A 128 -13.79 12.64 -25.06
CA HIS A 128 -14.90 13.59 -25.15
C HIS A 128 -14.42 14.66 -26.12
N GLY A 129 -14.86 14.49 -27.36
CA GLY A 129 -14.91 15.54 -28.35
C GLY A 129 -15.73 16.71 -27.84
N GLU A 130 -15.37 17.84 -28.42
CA GLU A 130 -15.89 19.19 -28.28
C GLU A 130 -17.42 19.31 -28.30
#